data_AF-A0A3Q0DDU4-F1
#
_entry.id   AF-A0A3Q0DDU4-F1
#
_cell.length_a   1.000
_cell.length_b   1.000
_cell.length_c   1.000
_cell.angle_alpha   90.00
_cell.angle_beta   90.00
_cell.angle_gamma   90.00
#
_symmetry.space_group_name_H-M   'P 1'
#
loop_
_entity.id
_entity.type
_entity.pdbx_description
1 polymer ?
#
loop_
_entity_poly.entity_id
_entity_poly.type
_entity_poly.pdbx_seq_one_letter_code
_entity_poly.pdbx_strand_id
1 'polypeptide(L)'
;MDTSVVYADLNLARTQGLSQASHSSLHTDACQCPHWRQLVLELSCAWLILLVLSLTGLSVSVGFLVQKPPTEKCSVAAQENRTEPKGGSAMLKCPRDWHSYREKCLFISQTSGPWSEGLTDCSVKEATLLFIEDEEELKFIRDFLKSKEHQFFIGLHYVSAEKMWKWINGSALNPDL
;
A
#
# COMPACT_ATOMS: atom_id res chain seq x y z
N MET A 1 -15.88 -25.25 -16.67
CA MET A 1 -15.54 -25.24 -15.23
C MET A 1 -15.70 -23.79 -14.82
N ASP A 2 -16.94 -23.43 -14.55
CA ASP A 2 -17.40 -22.07 -14.34
C ASP A 2 -17.67 -21.92 -12.85
N THR A 3 -16.88 -21.09 -12.15
CA THR A 3 -17.16 -20.75 -10.75
C THR A 3 -17.88 -19.42 -10.71
N SER A 4 -19.21 -19.48 -10.65
CA SER A 4 -20.04 -18.36 -10.23
C SER A 4 -19.85 -18.13 -8.72
N VAL A 5 -19.43 -16.92 -8.36
CA VAL A 5 -19.30 -16.50 -6.97
C VAL A 5 -20.65 -15.96 -6.49
N VAL A 6 -21.13 -16.50 -5.38
CA VAL A 6 -22.37 -16.08 -4.69
C VAL A 6 -22.05 -14.89 -3.80
N TYR A 7 -22.69 -13.75 -4.03
CA TYR A 7 -22.68 -12.62 -3.11
C TYR A 7 -23.80 -12.78 -2.08
N ALA A 8 -23.49 -12.56 -0.79
CA ALA A 8 -24.50 -12.48 0.26
C ALA A 8 -25.17 -11.10 0.24
N ASP A 9 -26.46 -11.06 -0.07
CA ASP A 9 -27.32 -9.88 0.05
C ASP A 9 -27.90 -9.83 1.48
N LEU A 10 -27.51 -8.81 2.26
CA LEU A 10 -28.09 -8.54 3.58
C LEU A 10 -29.28 -7.60 3.39
N ASN A 11 -30.45 -8.19 3.15
CA ASN A 11 -31.73 -7.50 3.25
C ASN A 11 -32.09 -7.31 4.73
N LEU A 12 -31.71 -6.16 5.30
CA LEU A 12 -32.18 -5.76 6.62
C LEU A 12 -33.61 -5.22 6.49
N ALA A 13 -34.58 -6.07 6.80
CA ALA A 13 -35.99 -5.70 6.86
C ALA A 13 -36.22 -4.53 7.83
N ARG A 14 -36.57 -3.37 7.29
CA ARG A 14 -37.18 -2.26 8.02
C ARG A 14 -38.69 -2.43 7.93
N THR A 15 -39.33 -2.94 8.96
CA THR A 15 -40.79 -2.87 9.15
C THR A 15 -41.11 -1.96 10.33
N GLN A 16 -41.55 -0.74 10.01
CA GLN A 16 -42.49 0.00 10.84
C GLN A 16 -43.84 -0.03 10.10
N GLY A 17 -44.90 -0.47 10.77
CA GLY A 17 -46.26 -0.34 10.25
C GLY A 17 -47.26 -1.43 10.67
N LEU A 18 -47.74 -1.33 11.92
CA LEU A 18 -49.15 -1.47 12.35
C LEU A 18 -50.06 -2.57 11.76
N SER A 19 -50.46 -3.54 12.61
CA SER A 19 -51.80 -4.18 12.74
C SER A 19 -51.68 -5.56 13.41
N GLN A 20 -52.54 -6.12 14.27
CA GLN A 20 -53.50 -5.66 15.28
C GLN A 20 -53.88 -6.93 16.09
N ALA A 21 -53.97 -6.79 17.42
CA ALA A 21 -54.71 -7.59 18.41
C ALA A 21 -54.56 -9.13 18.52
N SER A 22 -54.13 -9.60 19.70
CA SER A 22 -54.98 -10.40 20.61
C SER A 22 -54.35 -10.55 22.02
N HIS A 23 -55.20 -10.46 23.03
CA HIS A 23 -54.90 -10.47 24.47
C HIS A 23 -54.49 -11.86 25.00
N SER A 24 -53.54 -11.92 25.94
CA SER A 24 -53.68 -12.58 27.28
C SER A 24 -52.38 -12.53 28.13
N SER A 25 -52.51 -11.93 29.32
CA SER A 25 -51.84 -12.17 30.62
C SER A 25 -50.30 -12.03 30.82
N LEU A 26 -49.96 -11.03 31.67
CA LEU A 26 -49.30 -11.17 33.00
C LEU A 26 -47.79 -11.48 33.07
N HIS A 27 -46.96 -10.49 33.39
CA HIS A 27 -46.37 -10.24 34.73
C HIS A 27 -45.27 -9.17 34.60
N THR A 28 -45.40 -8.09 35.37
CA THR A 28 -44.40 -7.04 35.48
C THR A 28 -43.28 -7.54 36.38
N ASP A 29 -42.13 -7.90 35.82
CA ASP A 29 -40.88 -8.00 36.58
C ASP A 29 -39.75 -7.34 35.80
N ALA A 30 -39.38 -6.15 36.24
CA ALA A 30 -38.16 -5.49 35.81
C ALA A 30 -36.97 -6.31 36.31
N CYS A 31 -36.20 -6.91 35.40
CA CYS A 31 -34.92 -7.51 35.76
C CYS A 31 -33.95 -6.40 36.23
N GLN A 32 -33.74 -6.28 37.53
CA GLN A 32 -32.61 -5.53 38.07
C GLN A 32 -31.32 -6.25 37.66
N CYS A 33 -30.63 -5.69 36.66
CA CYS A 33 -29.33 -6.17 36.22
C CYS A 33 -28.32 -6.01 37.38
N PRO A 34 -27.56 -7.06 37.70
CA PRO A 34 -26.69 -7.01 38.86
C PRO A 34 -25.43 -6.20 38.54
N HIS A 35 -25.10 -5.29 39.46
CA HIS A 35 -24.07 -4.25 39.36
C HIS A 35 -22.65 -4.77 39.01
N TRP A 36 -22.36 -6.06 39.24
CA TRP A 36 -21.07 -6.66 38.90
C TRP A 36 -20.80 -6.75 37.39
N ARG A 37 -21.83 -6.75 36.53
CA ARG A 37 -21.61 -6.68 35.06
C ARG A 37 -21.03 -5.35 34.62
N GLN A 38 -21.42 -4.26 35.30
CA GLN A 38 -20.90 -2.92 35.04
C GLN A 38 -19.44 -2.81 35.49
N LEU A 39 -19.09 -3.43 36.62
CA LEU A 39 -17.70 -3.49 37.09
C LEU A 39 -16.80 -4.34 36.18
N VAL A 40 -17.28 -5.47 35.66
CA VAL A 40 -16.52 -6.29 34.71
C VAL A 40 -16.31 -5.56 33.37
N LEU A 41 -17.32 -4.80 32.92
CA LEU A 41 -17.22 -4.00 31.71
C LEU A 41 -16.24 -2.83 31.88
N GLU A 42 -16.31 -2.13 33.01
CA GLU A 42 -15.38 -1.03 33.36
C GLU A 42 -13.93 -1.52 33.44
N LEU A 43 -13.66 -2.64 34.10
CA LEU A 43 -12.31 -3.20 34.19
C LEU A 43 -11.79 -3.66 32.82
N SER A 44 -12.68 -4.22 31.98
CA SER A 44 -12.36 -4.59 30.60
C SER A 44 -12.00 -3.36 29.76
N CYS A 45 -12.81 -2.30 29.82
CA CYS A 45 -12.57 -1.05 29.11
C CYS A 45 -11.30 -0.34 29.61
N ALA A 46 -11.09 -0.27 30.92
CA ALA A 46 -9.88 0.31 31.50
C ALA A 46 -8.62 -0.44 31.04
N TRP A 47 -8.66 -1.78 31.01
CA TRP A 47 -7.53 -2.57 30.51
C TRP A 47 -7.30 -2.39 29.01
N LEU A 48 -8.36 -2.35 28.19
CA LEU A 48 -8.25 -2.07 26.76
C LEU A 48 -7.67 -0.68 26.47
N ILE A 49 -8.10 0.35 27.21
CA ILE A 49 -7.57 1.72 27.09
C ILE A 49 -6.08 1.74 27.46
N LEU A 50 -5.67 1.08 28.55
CA LEU A 50 -4.27 1.00 28.96
C LEU A 50 -3.40 0.26 27.91
N LEU A 51 -3.91 -0.81 27.30
CA LEU A 51 -3.21 -1.53 26.22
C LEU A 51 -3.03 -0.65 24.98
N VAL A 52 -4.08 0.08 24.56
CA VAL A 52 -4.04 0.97 23.40
C VAL A 52 -3.09 2.15 23.63
N LEU A 53 -3.09 2.75 24.83
CA LEU A 53 -2.15 3.84 25.18
C LEU A 53 -0.70 3.36 25.17
N SER A 54 -0.44 2.12 25.61
CA SER A 54 0.89 1.51 25.53
C SER A 54 1.34 1.27 24.08
N LEU A 55 0.48 0.69 23.23
CA LEU A 55 0.76 0.42 21.81
C LEU A 55 1.01 1.70 20.99
N THR A 56 0.21 2.74 21.24
CA THR A 56 0.36 4.05 20.59
C THR A 56 1.61 4.80 21.09
N GLY A 57 1.90 4.75 22.40
CA GLY A 57 3.12 5.34 22.96
C GLY A 57 4.41 4.69 22.45
N LEU A 58 4.42 3.36 22.29
CA LEU A 58 5.52 2.62 21.67
C LEU A 58 5.71 3.01 20.20
N SER A 59 4.62 3.21 19.45
CA SER A 59 4.68 3.66 18.04
C SER A 59 5.29 5.06 17.88
N VAL A 60 4.95 6.00 18.76
CA VAL A 60 5.53 7.37 18.77
C VAL A 60 7.00 7.35 19.19
N SER A 61 7.37 6.48 20.14
CA SER A 61 8.74 6.34 20.64
C SER A 61 9.69 5.74 19.59
N VAL A 62 9.21 4.80 18.77
CA VAL A 62 9.97 4.24 17.65
C VAL A 62 10.05 5.25 16.48
N GLY A 63 8.99 6.00 16.20
CA GLY A 63 8.98 7.03 15.16
C GLY A 63 9.99 8.16 15.40
N PHE A 64 10.19 8.56 16.66
CA PHE A 64 11.15 9.62 17.02
C PHE A 64 12.63 9.18 16.93
N LEU A 65 12.92 7.88 17.09
CA LEU A 65 14.28 7.35 16.89
C LEU A 65 14.64 7.11 15.41
N VAL A 66 13.63 6.90 14.55
CA VAL A 66 13.82 6.72 13.09
C VAL A 66 14.04 8.04 12.36
N GLN A 67 13.57 9.18 12.91
CA GLN A 67 13.80 10.52 12.36
C GLN A 67 14.84 11.31 13.17
N LYS A 68 16.08 10.82 13.21
CA LYS A 68 17.22 11.68 13.50
C LYS A 68 17.95 11.97 12.18
N PRO A 69 17.64 13.06 11.46
CA PRO A 69 18.41 13.43 10.29
C PRO A 69 19.83 13.81 10.72
N PRO A 70 20.89 13.36 10.01
CA PRO A 70 22.21 13.91 10.22
C PRO A 70 22.19 15.39 9.79
N THR A 71 22.54 16.26 10.73
CA THR A 71 22.81 17.68 10.51
C THR A 71 23.99 17.82 9.56
N GLU A 72 23.75 17.79 8.25
CA GLU A 72 24.75 18.11 7.26
C GLU A 72 24.61 19.60 6.89
N LYS A 73 25.64 20.37 7.25
CA LYS A 73 25.74 21.79 6.95
C LYS A 73 25.97 21.92 5.44
N CYS A 74 25.04 22.51 4.69
CA CYS A 74 25.34 22.98 3.34
C CYS A 74 26.29 24.18 3.45
N SER A 75 27.55 23.97 3.06
CA SER A 75 28.43 25.07 2.70
C SER A 75 28.17 25.39 1.23
N VAL A 76 27.68 26.60 0.97
CA VAL A 76 27.64 27.18 -0.37
C VAL A 76 29.07 27.55 -0.73
N ALA A 77 29.69 26.79 -1.62
CA ALA A 77 30.83 27.27 -2.39
C ALA A 77 30.35 27.50 -3.82
N ALA A 78 30.05 28.76 -4.13
CA ALA A 78 29.99 29.22 -5.49
C ALA A 78 31.40 29.10 -6.09
N GLN A 79 31.56 28.30 -7.14
CA GLN A 79 32.60 28.56 -8.12
C GLN A 79 32.19 28.05 -9.49
N GLU A 80 31.84 29.02 -10.33
CA GLU A 80 31.84 28.95 -11.77
C GLU A 80 33.27 28.68 -12.27
N ASN A 81 33.49 27.56 -12.97
CA ASN A 81 34.39 27.56 -14.11
C ASN A 81 34.13 26.36 -15.03
N ARG A 82 34.04 26.66 -16.32
CA ARG A 82 33.77 25.74 -17.42
C ARG A 82 35.08 25.09 -17.86
N THR A 83 35.24 23.79 -17.68
CA THR A 83 36.18 22.97 -18.46
C THR A 83 35.71 21.52 -18.46
N GLU A 84 35.26 21.05 -19.63
CA GLU A 84 35.14 19.63 -20.00
C GLU A 84 36.36 19.26 -20.88
N PRO A 85 36.71 17.98 -21.11
CA PRO A 85 36.14 16.75 -20.59
C PRO A 85 37.18 15.80 -19.98
N LYS A 86 36.80 15.04 -18.95
CA LYS A 86 37.47 13.77 -18.61
C LYS A 86 36.41 12.70 -18.46
N GLY A 87 36.20 11.96 -19.55
CA GLY A 87 35.40 10.74 -19.60
C GLY A 87 36.01 9.64 -18.73
N GLY A 88 35.87 9.77 -17.42
CA GLY A 88 35.69 8.64 -16.55
C GLY A 88 34.19 8.42 -16.47
N SER A 89 33.70 7.32 -17.06
CA SER A 89 32.34 6.88 -16.80
C SER A 89 32.22 6.68 -15.29
N ALA A 90 31.66 7.67 -14.60
CA ALA A 90 31.27 7.52 -13.22
C ALA A 90 30.21 6.42 -13.24
N MET A 91 30.60 5.20 -12.90
CA MET A 91 29.71 4.06 -12.89
C MET A 91 28.52 4.43 -12.00
N LEU A 92 27.38 4.68 -12.62
CA LEU A 92 26.16 5.10 -11.94
C LEU A 92 25.80 3.99 -10.97
N LYS A 93 26.07 4.21 -9.69
CA LYS A 93 25.67 3.29 -8.63
C LYS A 93 24.22 3.58 -8.30
N CYS A 94 23.41 2.53 -8.25
CA CYS A 94 22.04 2.66 -7.80
C CYS A 94 21.99 3.21 -6.36
N PRO A 95 20.94 3.98 -6.02
CA PRO A 95 20.72 4.43 -4.65
C PRO A 95 20.65 3.24 -3.68
N ARG A 96 20.80 3.52 -2.39
CA ARG A 96 20.62 2.50 -1.34
C ARG A 96 19.22 1.90 -1.43
N ASP A 97 19.13 0.58 -1.27
CA ASP A 97 17.90 -0.22 -1.34
C ASP A 97 17.29 -0.41 -2.75
N TRP A 98 18.02 0.02 -3.79
CA TRP A 98 17.69 -0.25 -5.19
C TRP A 98 18.55 -1.38 -5.74
N HIS A 99 17.99 -2.18 -6.63
CA HIS A 99 18.66 -3.32 -7.24
C HIS A 99 19.15 -2.92 -8.63
N SER A 100 20.44 -3.11 -8.90
CA SER A 100 21.02 -2.82 -10.22
C SER A 100 20.73 -3.93 -11.21
N TYR A 101 20.26 -3.57 -12.40
CA TYR A 101 20.20 -4.46 -13.56
C TYR A 101 20.55 -3.68 -14.82
N ARG A 102 21.66 -4.03 -15.48
CA ARG A 102 22.23 -3.28 -16.61
C ARG A 102 22.37 -1.78 -16.25
N GLU A 103 21.74 -0.89 -17.02
CA GLU A 103 21.72 0.56 -16.79
C GLU A 103 20.50 1.03 -15.97
N LYS A 104 19.71 0.09 -15.44
CA LYS A 104 18.50 0.36 -14.64
C LYS A 104 18.75 0.14 -13.15
N CYS A 105 18.07 0.96 -12.35
CA CYS A 105 17.94 0.77 -10.92
C CYS A 105 16.48 0.44 -10.59
N LEU A 106 16.26 -0.69 -9.92
CA LEU A 106 14.95 -1.24 -9.63
C LEU A 106 14.60 -1.10 -8.16
N PHE A 107 13.48 -0.45 -7.87
CA PHE A 107 12.94 -0.31 -6.52
C PHE A 107 11.66 -1.13 -6.40
N ILE A 108 11.54 -1.89 -5.31
CA ILE A 108 10.30 -2.59 -4.96
C ILE A 108 9.59 -1.74 -3.92
N SER A 109 8.42 -1.21 -4.27
CA SER A 109 7.62 -0.47 -3.31
C SER A 109 7.06 -1.40 -2.23
N GLN A 110 7.08 -0.92 -0.99
CA GLN A 110 6.50 -1.61 0.16
C GLN A 110 5.04 -1.18 0.41
N THR A 111 4.54 -0.22 -0.38
CA THR A 111 3.16 0.23 -0.30
C THR A 111 2.28 -0.58 -1.25
N SER A 112 1.11 -0.97 -0.77
CA SER A 112 0.06 -1.59 -1.57
C SER A 112 -1.00 -0.55 -1.89
N GLY A 113 -1.46 -0.49 -3.14
CA GLY A 113 -2.50 0.43 -3.57
C GLY A 113 -2.85 0.18 -5.04
N PRO A 114 -3.83 0.89 -5.62
CA PRO A 114 -4.13 0.82 -7.04
C PRO A 114 -2.94 1.24 -7.92
N TRP A 115 -2.95 0.80 -9.18
CA TRP A 115 -1.90 1.11 -10.17
C TRP A 115 -1.58 2.61 -10.30
N SER A 116 -2.60 3.48 -10.19
CA SER A 116 -2.45 4.94 -10.23
C SER A 116 -1.64 5.49 -9.04
N GLU A 117 -1.74 4.87 -7.86
CA GLU A 117 -0.91 5.24 -6.72
C GLU A 117 0.54 4.79 -6.94
N GLY A 118 0.75 3.63 -7.57
CA GLY A 118 2.08 3.18 -7.98
C GLY A 118 2.79 4.16 -8.91
N LEU A 119 2.07 4.74 -9.89
CA LEU A 119 2.62 5.82 -10.73
C LEU A 119 3.07 7.03 -9.91
N THR A 120 2.25 7.43 -8.92
CA THR A 120 2.52 8.58 -8.07
C THR A 120 3.72 8.32 -7.16
N ASP A 121 3.80 7.13 -6.56
CA ASP A 121 4.91 6.73 -5.69
C ASP A 121 6.24 6.67 -6.46
N CYS A 122 6.24 6.14 -7.69
CA CYS A 122 7.43 6.18 -8.56
C CYS A 122 7.85 7.62 -8.87
N SER A 123 6.92 8.50 -9.22
CA SER A 123 7.20 9.90 -9.54
C SER A 123 7.82 10.65 -8.37
N VAL A 124 7.31 10.44 -7.14
CA VAL A 124 7.87 11.01 -5.90
C VAL A 124 9.31 10.56 -5.65
N LYS A 125 9.70 9.38 -6.15
CA LYS A 125 11.06 8.83 -6.06
C LYS A 125 11.92 9.16 -7.29
N GLU A 126 11.48 10.08 -8.14
CA GLU A 126 12.16 10.44 -9.40
C GLU A 126 12.37 9.24 -10.32
N ALA A 127 11.40 8.32 -10.33
CA ALA A 127 11.42 7.11 -11.13
C ALA A 127 10.10 6.89 -11.86
N THR A 128 10.05 5.82 -12.65
CA THR A 128 8.85 5.40 -13.37
C THR A 128 8.51 3.96 -13.01
N LEU A 129 7.26 3.55 -13.22
CA LEU A 129 6.90 2.14 -13.16
C LEU A 129 7.75 1.34 -14.17
N LEU A 130 8.04 0.08 -13.83
CA LEU A 130 8.93 -0.77 -14.61
C LEU A 130 8.48 -0.93 -16.06
N PHE A 131 9.34 -0.52 -17.00
CA PHE A 131 9.20 -0.78 -18.43
C PHE A 131 10.19 -1.87 -18.84
N ILE A 132 9.67 -2.93 -19.46
CA ILE A 132 10.44 -4.10 -19.87
C ILE A 132 10.70 -4.00 -21.37
N GLU A 133 11.98 -4.00 -21.75
CA GLU A 133 12.43 -3.78 -23.14
C GLU A 133 12.56 -5.07 -23.94
N ASP A 134 13.01 -6.14 -23.30
CA ASP A 134 13.34 -7.40 -23.98
C ASP A 134 13.02 -8.64 -23.12
N GLU A 135 13.06 -9.81 -23.76
CA GLU A 135 12.76 -11.11 -23.13
C GLU A 135 13.76 -11.46 -22.01
N GLU A 136 15.03 -11.05 -22.15
CA GLU A 136 16.05 -11.30 -21.13
C GLU A 136 15.76 -10.50 -19.85
N GLU A 137 15.34 -9.24 -20.00
CA GLU A 137 14.87 -8.41 -18.91
C GLU A 137 13.61 -9.02 -18.28
N LEU A 138 12.63 -9.46 -19.08
CA LEU A 138 11.43 -10.12 -18.55
C LEU A 138 11.79 -11.36 -17.71
N LYS A 139 12.71 -12.18 -18.20
CA LYS A 139 13.19 -13.38 -17.50
C LYS A 139 13.88 -13.01 -16.19
N PHE A 140 14.77 -12.02 -16.21
CA PHE A 140 15.43 -11.53 -15.01
C PHE A 140 14.41 -11.01 -13.98
N ILE A 141 13.45 -10.18 -14.40
CA ILE A 141 12.42 -9.62 -13.52
C ILE A 141 11.56 -10.74 -12.93
N ARG A 142 11.19 -11.74 -13.73
CA ARG A 142 10.45 -12.91 -13.24
C ARG A 142 11.24 -13.63 -12.15
N ASP A 143 12.51 -13.90 -12.37
CA ASP A 143 13.38 -14.56 -11.39
C ASP A 143 13.63 -13.70 -10.14
N PHE A 144 13.80 -12.39 -10.32
CA PHE A 144 13.96 -11.41 -9.26
C PHE A 144 12.72 -11.32 -8.35
N LEU A 145 11.53 -11.42 -8.94
CA LEU A 145 10.26 -11.38 -8.23
C LEU A 145 9.79 -12.75 -7.71
N LYS A 146 10.33 -13.87 -8.21
CA LYS A 146 9.97 -15.24 -7.74
C LYS A 146 10.15 -15.41 -6.22
N SER A 147 11.18 -14.78 -5.65
CA SER A 147 11.44 -14.86 -4.20
C SER A 147 10.61 -13.87 -3.39
N LYS A 148 9.73 -13.10 -4.02
CA LYS A 148 8.90 -12.08 -3.37
C LYS A 148 7.48 -12.62 -3.24
N GLU A 149 6.93 -12.59 -2.02
CA GLU A 149 5.61 -13.15 -1.73
C GLU A 149 4.44 -12.26 -2.21
N HIS A 150 4.74 -11.11 -2.83
CA HIS A 150 3.76 -10.07 -3.16
C HIS A 150 3.65 -9.86 -4.67
N GLN A 151 2.48 -9.38 -5.09
CA GLN A 151 2.26 -8.91 -6.46
C GLN A 151 2.67 -7.44 -6.58
N PHE A 152 3.26 -7.08 -7.72
CA PHE A 152 3.74 -5.73 -7.98
C PHE A 152 3.18 -5.20 -9.29
N PHE A 153 2.88 -3.90 -9.33
CA PHE A 153 2.54 -3.23 -10.56
C PHE A 153 3.78 -2.95 -11.40
N ILE A 154 3.63 -3.15 -12.71
CA ILE A 154 4.60 -2.72 -13.72
C ILE A 154 3.98 -1.59 -14.56
N GLY A 155 4.78 -0.98 -15.43
CA GLY A 155 4.37 0.12 -16.28
C GLY A 155 3.45 -0.28 -17.45
N LEU A 156 2.76 -1.40 -17.36
CA LEU A 156 1.85 -1.90 -18.38
C LEU A 156 0.40 -1.62 -17.96
N HIS A 157 -0.39 -1.03 -18.85
CA HIS A 157 -1.80 -0.74 -18.60
C HIS A 157 -2.65 -0.95 -19.87
N TYR A 158 -3.94 -1.24 -19.66
CA TYR A 158 -4.88 -1.42 -20.76
C TYR A 158 -5.53 -0.10 -21.16
N VAL A 159 -5.50 0.25 -22.44
CA VAL A 159 -6.15 1.44 -22.99
C VAL A 159 -7.44 1.03 -23.68
N SER A 160 -8.57 1.27 -23.02
CA SER A 160 -9.90 0.83 -23.47
C SER A 160 -10.32 1.40 -24.82
N ALA A 161 -10.00 2.67 -25.09
CA ALA A 161 -10.33 3.34 -26.35
C ALA A 161 -9.65 2.68 -27.56
N GLU A 162 -8.43 2.16 -27.36
CA GLU A 162 -7.64 1.53 -28.41
C GLU A 162 -7.73 0.00 -28.37
N LYS A 163 -8.30 -0.56 -27.30
CA LYS A 163 -8.39 -2.00 -27.02
C LYS A 163 -7.02 -2.71 -26.99
N MET A 164 -5.98 -2.02 -26.53
CA MET A 164 -4.60 -2.52 -26.52
C MET A 164 -3.93 -2.28 -25.18
N TRP A 165 -2.97 -3.16 -24.85
CA TRP A 165 -2.03 -2.94 -23.75
C TRP A 165 -0.93 -1.99 -24.20
N LYS A 166 -0.65 -0.99 -23.38
CA LYS A 166 0.41 -0.02 -23.59
C LYS A 166 1.30 0.10 -22.37
N TRP A 167 2.56 0.39 -22.66
CA TRP A 167 3.53 0.79 -21.67
C TRP A 167 3.35 2.27 -21.31
N ILE A 168 3.86 2.68 -20.15
CA ILE A 168 3.86 4.08 -19.68
C ILE A 168 4.54 5.08 -20.64
N ASN A 169 5.41 4.61 -21.54
CA ASN A 169 6.02 5.43 -22.59
C ASN A 169 5.12 5.58 -23.84
N GLY A 170 3.93 4.96 -23.83
CA GLY A 170 2.96 4.96 -24.92
C GLY A 170 3.14 3.85 -25.97
N SER A 171 4.20 3.04 -25.90
CA SER A 171 4.42 1.94 -26.85
C SER A 171 3.44 0.79 -26.60
N ALA A 172 3.02 0.11 -27.66
CA ALA A 172 2.18 -1.09 -27.53
C ALA A 172 2.99 -2.26 -26.96
N LEU A 173 2.33 -3.17 -26.25
CA LEU A 173 2.93 -4.45 -25.85
C LEU A 173 3.26 -5.28 -27.10
N ASN A 174 4.51 -5.71 -27.22
CA ASN A 174 4.89 -6.70 -28.23
C ASN A 174 4.34 -8.08 -27.82
N PRO A 175 3.53 -8.76 -28.66
CA PRO A 175 3.03 -10.10 -28.36
C PRO A 175 4.12 -11.18 -28.27
N ASP A 176 5.31 -10.93 -28.84
CA ASP A 176 6.44 -11.87 -28.82
C ASP A 176 7.35 -11.68 -27.57
N LEU A 177 6.96 -10.80 -26.64
CA LEU A 177 7.66 -10.56 -25.36
C LEU A 177 7.34 -11.62 -24.30
#